data_AF-A0A9X3XBX1-F1
#
_entry.id   AF-A0A9X3XBX1-F1
#
_cell.length_a   1.000
_cell.length_b   1.000
_cell.length_c   1.000
_cell.angle_alpha   90.00
_cell.angle_beta   90.00
_cell.angle_gamma   90.00
#
_symmetry.space_group_name_H-M   'P 1'
#
loop_
_entity.id
_entity.type
_entity.pdbx_description
1 polymer ?
#
loop_
_entity_poly.entity_id
_entity_poly.type
_entity_poly.pdbx_seq_one_letter_code
_entity_poly.pdbx_strand_id
1 'polypeptide(L)'
;MEQGFVSCGPEGIAVTCQPGTYCSDPTTLTCSEGCVSNANCGCGEVCTDGSCVAGSVCGDDTCTGDENSSTCPADCSSNPCGNGVCDAGESFEICPEDCAPPNPCGNGVCDAGESSQTCPNDCPPNPCGNGVCDAGESSQTCPQDCPDPKLECLDHCDVYNFFMCFNPGGLQICYDACEAATDANLKQFNVCAATGSTSCDLGCFDYL
;
A
#
# COMPACT_ATOMS: atom_id res chain seq x y z
N MET A 1 10.02 -34.27 3.04
CA MET A 1 9.80 -35.46 3.88
C MET A 1 8.70 -35.08 4.84
N GLU A 2 7.61 -35.84 4.83
CA GLU A 2 6.54 -35.72 5.82
C GLU A 2 7.17 -36.00 7.19
N GLN A 3 6.98 -35.12 8.18
CA GLN A 3 7.67 -35.26 9.48
C GLN A 3 7.23 -36.55 10.18
N GLY A 4 8.15 -37.22 10.88
CA GLY A 4 7.88 -38.46 11.61
C GLY A 4 8.11 -39.75 10.82
N PHE A 5 8.33 -39.68 9.51
CA PHE A 5 8.62 -40.86 8.70
C PHE A 5 10.13 -41.11 8.58
N VAL A 6 10.56 -42.34 8.87
CA VAL A 6 11.96 -42.76 8.74
C VAL A 6 12.13 -43.91 7.77
N SER A 7 13.20 -43.88 6.97
CA SER A 7 13.55 -44.96 6.05
C SER A 7 14.22 -46.11 6.79
N CYS A 8 13.85 -47.34 6.44
CA CYS A 8 14.43 -48.56 6.98
C CYS A 8 14.82 -49.49 5.83
N GLY A 9 16.13 -49.66 5.62
CA GLY A 9 16.69 -50.52 4.58
C GLY A 9 17.83 -49.88 3.78
N PRO A 10 18.54 -50.68 2.98
CA PRO A 10 19.59 -50.19 2.08
C PRO A 10 19.01 -49.40 0.91
N GLU A 11 19.84 -48.59 0.26
CA GLU A 11 19.43 -47.75 -0.87
C GLU A 11 18.86 -48.60 -2.02
N GLY A 12 17.60 -48.35 -2.36
CA GLY A 12 16.86 -49.05 -3.43
C GLY A 12 15.86 -50.11 -2.98
N ILE A 13 15.89 -50.55 -1.71
CA ILE A 13 14.91 -51.49 -1.11
C ILE A 13 14.60 -51.06 0.33
N ALA A 14 14.15 -49.82 0.52
CA ALA A 14 13.80 -49.29 1.84
C ALA A 14 12.28 -49.21 2.02
N VAL A 15 11.81 -49.54 3.23
CA VAL A 15 10.43 -49.28 3.67
C VAL A 15 10.38 -47.99 4.47
N THR A 16 9.23 -47.32 4.47
CA THR A 16 9.02 -46.11 5.27
C THR A 16 8.26 -46.48 6.54
N CYS A 17 8.91 -46.34 7.69
CA CYS A 17 8.28 -46.53 8.99
C CYS A 17 7.31 -45.38 9.29
N GLN A 18 6.17 -45.70 9.90
CA GLN A 18 5.15 -44.71 10.26
C GLN A 18 5.62 -43.84 11.45
N PRO A 19 5.04 -42.64 11.64
CA PRO A 19 5.29 -41.83 12.82
C PRO A 19 5.10 -42.62 14.11
N GLY A 20 6.00 -42.43 15.08
CA GLY A 20 6.00 -43.19 16.34
C GLY A 20 6.66 -44.57 16.26
N THR A 21 7.28 -44.90 15.12
CA THR A 21 8.08 -46.12 14.95
C THR A 21 9.49 -45.80 14.43
N TYR A 22 10.46 -46.66 14.72
CA TYR A 22 11.84 -46.53 14.24
C TYR A 22 12.34 -47.82 13.60
N CYS A 23 13.35 -47.71 12.74
CA CYS A 23 13.99 -48.87 12.11
C CYS A 23 14.81 -49.64 13.16
N SER A 24 14.31 -50.80 13.58
CA SER A 24 15.02 -51.66 14.55
C SER A 24 16.00 -52.61 13.86
N ASP A 25 15.72 -53.00 12.62
CA ASP A 25 16.62 -53.83 11.81
C ASP A 25 16.48 -53.50 10.31
N PRO A 26 17.51 -52.89 9.68
CA PRO A 26 17.49 -52.51 8.27
C PRO A 26 17.67 -53.70 7.31
N THR A 27 18.10 -54.87 7.79
CA THR A 27 18.26 -56.08 6.97
C THR A 27 16.95 -56.84 6.82
N THR A 28 16.09 -56.77 7.84
CA THR A 28 14.76 -57.38 7.84
C THR A 28 13.63 -56.37 7.59
N LEU A 29 13.98 -55.10 7.31
CA LEU A 29 13.05 -54.01 7.02
C LEU A 29 11.97 -53.85 8.11
N THR A 30 12.38 -54.03 9.38
CA THR A 30 11.46 -54.10 10.52
C THR A 30 11.40 -52.77 11.25
N CYS A 31 10.19 -52.23 11.40
CA CYS A 31 9.90 -51.06 12.22
C CYS A 31 9.37 -51.50 13.58
N SER A 32 9.89 -50.92 14.65
CA SER A 32 9.44 -51.17 16.03
C SER A 32 8.80 -49.91 16.62
N GLU A 33 7.86 -50.08 17.55
CA GLU A 33 7.26 -48.96 18.28
C GLU A 33 8.29 -48.20 19.12
N GLY A 34 8.15 -46.88 19.16
CA GLY A 34 8.98 -45.99 19.94
C GLY A 34 9.81 -45.03 19.07
N CYS A 35 10.72 -44.34 19.73
CA CYS A 35 11.53 -43.31 19.08
C CYS A 35 13.00 -43.34 19.46
N VAL A 36 13.80 -42.88 18.51
CA VAL A 36 15.25 -42.68 18.67
C VAL A 36 15.64 -41.21 18.55
N SER A 37 14.75 -40.38 17.98
CA SER A 37 14.94 -38.93 17.85
C SER A 37 13.62 -38.24 17.55
N ASN A 38 13.56 -36.91 17.70
CA ASN A 38 12.37 -36.15 17.32
C ASN A 38 12.01 -36.27 15.83
N ALA A 39 12.94 -36.73 14.98
CA ALA A 39 12.70 -36.90 13.55
C ALA A 39 11.72 -38.04 13.22
N ASN A 40 11.53 -39.00 14.13
CA ASN A 40 10.66 -40.16 13.93
C ASN A 40 9.35 -40.11 14.75
N CYS A 41 9.17 -39.02 15.50
CA CYS A 41 7.91 -38.73 16.18
C CYS A 41 6.98 -37.92 15.27
N GLY A 42 5.67 -38.04 15.52
CA GLY A 42 4.67 -37.29 14.76
C GLY A 42 4.80 -35.78 14.97
N CYS A 43 4.02 -35.01 14.22
CA CYS A 43 3.94 -33.56 14.44
C CYS A 43 3.53 -33.26 15.90
N GLY A 44 4.23 -32.31 16.51
CA GLY A 44 3.97 -31.90 17.91
C GLY A 44 4.48 -32.87 18.97
N GLU A 45 5.15 -33.96 18.61
CA GLU A 45 5.70 -34.93 19.56
C GLU A 45 7.22 -34.83 19.68
N VAL A 46 7.73 -35.03 20.89
CA VAL A 46 9.17 -35.11 21.17
C VAL A 46 9.53 -36.50 21.68
N CYS A 47 10.72 -36.98 21.32
CA CYS A 47 11.19 -38.28 21.76
C CYS A 47 11.73 -38.17 23.19
N THR A 48 10.97 -38.71 24.16
CA THR A 48 11.35 -38.72 25.58
C THR A 48 11.38 -40.15 26.08
N ASP A 49 12.54 -40.59 26.58
CA ASP A 49 12.74 -41.95 27.12
C ASP A 49 12.26 -43.06 26.17
N GLY A 50 12.55 -42.91 24.87
CA GLY A 50 12.20 -43.89 23.84
C GLY A 50 10.72 -43.91 23.43
N SER A 51 9.90 -42.98 23.95
CA SER A 51 8.49 -42.82 23.57
C SER A 51 8.23 -41.42 22.99
N CYS A 52 7.43 -41.36 21.94
CA CYS A 52 6.89 -40.09 21.46
C CYS A 52 5.85 -39.61 22.45
N VAL A 53 6.08 -38.45 23.04
CA VAL A 53 5.15 -37.79 23.94
C VAL A 53 4.80 -36.44 23.33
N ALA A 54 3.58 -35.96 23.56
CA ALA A 54 3.20 -34.61 23.19
C ALA A 54 4.22 -33.63 23.77
N GLY A 55 4.99 -32.98 22.89
CA GLY A 55 5.78 -31.82 23.27
C GLY A 55 4.82 -30.69 23.59
N SER A 56 5.16 -29.86 24.57
CA SER A 56 4.39 -28.66 24.96
C SER A 56 4.41 -27.56 23.89
N VAL A 57 4.01 -27.89 22.66
CA VAL A 57 4.02 -27.01 21.49
C VAL A 57 2.72 -27.11 20.68
N CYS A 58 1.79 -28.02 20.97
CA CYS A 58 0.43 -27.92 20.45
C CYS A 58 -0.58 -28.27 21.57
N GLY A 59 -1.74 -27.62 21.57
CA GLY A 59 -2.83 -27.79 22.52
C GLY A 59 -2.90 -26.74 23.65
N ASP A 60 -2.27 -25.57 23.49
CA ASP A 60 -2.32 -24.46 24.45
C ASP A 60 -3.20 -23.27 24.01
N ASP A 61 -3.91 -23.44 22.88
CA ASP A 61 -4.80 -22.47 22.24
C ASP A 61 -4.08 -21.19 21.78
N THR A 62 -2.75 -21.20 21.70
CA THR A 62 -1.95 -20.09 21.19
C THR A 62 -1.05 -20.56 20.05
N CYS A 63 -0.80 -19.69 19.07
CA CYS A 63 0.12 -19.98 17.95
C CYS A 63 1.41 -19.18 18.19
N THR A 64 2.40 -19.78 18.87
CA THR A 64 3.65 -19.11 19.28
C THR A 64 4.90 -19.95 18.99
N GLY A 65 6.08 -19.32 18.93
CA GLY A 65 7.34 -20.06 18.66
C GLY A 65 7.44 -20.59 17.22
N ASP A 66 7.76 -21.88 17.07
CA ASP A 66 7.94 -22.57 15.76
C ASP A 66 6.63 -23.21 15.24
N GLU A 67 5.49 -22.84 15.82
CA GLU A 67 4.16 -23.33 15.48
C GLU A 67 3.65 -22.71 14.18
N ASN A 68 3.06 -23.53 13.31
CA ASN A 68 2.40 -23.08 12.09
C ASN A 68 1.24 -24.01 11.73
N SER A 69 0.46 -23.63 10.72
CA SER A 69 -0.72 -24.37 10.23
C SER A 69 -0.42 -25.80 9.77
N SER A 70 0.85 -26.15 9.52
CA SER A 70 1.27 -27.52 9.17
C SER A 70 1.77 -28.32 10.37
N THR A 71 2.26 -27.67 11.43
CA THR A 71 2.86 -28.32 12.60
C THR A 71 1.90 -28.41 13.79
N CYS A 72 1.05 -27.40 13.99
CA CYS A 72 0.04 -27.35 15.06
C CYS A 72 -1.29 -26.79 14.50
N PRO A 73 -1.98 -27.54 13.62
CA PRO A 73 -3.18 -27.07 12.96
C PRO A 73 -4.34 -26.84 13.93
N ALA A 74 -4.38 -27.44 15.11
CA ALA A 74 -5.46 -27.18 16.08
C ALA A 74 -5.36 -25.78 16.66
N ASP A 75 -4.15 -25.35 17.04
CA ASP A 75 -3.87 -24.08 17.71
C ASP A 75 -3.73 -22.93 16.69
N CYS A 76 -3.17 -23.24 15.52
CA CYS A 76 -3.04 -22.32 14.38
C CYS A 76 -4.15 -22.54 13.31
N SER A 77 -5.29 -23.19 13.68
CA SER A 77 -6.46 -23.38 12.78
C SER A 77 -7.23 -22.09 12.53
N SER A 78 -7.07 -21.10 13.40
CA SER A 78 -7.57 -19.75 13.19
C SER A 78 -6.65 -19.09 12.18
N ASN A 79 -6.95 -19.25 10.90
CA ASN A 79 -6.33 -18.46 9.84
C ASN A 79 -6.42 -16.99 10.28
N PRO A 80 -5.30 -16.32 10.62
CA PRO A 80 -5.37 -14.93 11.05
C PRO A 80 -5.96 -14.06 9.92
N CYS A 81 -5.78 -14.51 8.68
CA CYS A 81 -6.23 -13.83 7.48
C CYS A 81 -7.72 -14.08 7.14
N GLY A 82 -8.36 -13.08 6.53
CA GLY A 82 -9.74 -13.06 6.07
C GLY A 82 -10.73 -12.31 6.97
N ASN A 83 -10.28 -11.61 8.02
CA ASN A 83 -11.15 -10.77 8.86
C ASN A 83 -11.25 -9.32 8.35
N GLY A 84 -10.43 -8.94 7.36
CA GLY A 84 -10.38 -7.62 6.76
C GLY A 84 -9.65 -6.54 7.58
N VAL A 85 -8.91 -6.92 8.63
CA VAL A 85 -8.16 -6.03 9.53
C VAL A 85 -6.79 -6.63 9.83
N CYS A 86 -5.73 -5.89 9.57
CA CYS A 86 -4.37 -6.31 9.91
C CYS A 86 -4.13 -6.29 11.44
N ASP A 87 -4.28 -7.44 12.09
CA ASP A 87 -4.17 -7.61 13.55
C ASP A 87 -2.72 -7.79 14.05
N ALA A 88 -2.52 -7.69 15.36
CA ALA A 88 -1.21 -7.82 15.97
C ALA A 88 -0.66 -9.25 15.82
N GLY A 89 0.39 -9.39 14.99
CA GLY A 89 0.98 -10.70 14.62
C GLY A 89 0.80 -11.02 13.14
N GLU A 90 0.00 -10.24 12.43
CA GLU A 90 -0.16 -10.33 10.98
C GLU A 90 0.85 -9.45 10.25
N SER A 91 1.20 -9.87 9.04
CA SER A 91 2.02 -9.09 8.12
C SER A 91 1.56 -9.39 6.70
N PHE A 92 1.88 -8.52 5.74
CA PHE A 92 1.58 -8.78 4.32
C PHE A 92 2.12 -10.13 3.82
N GLU A 93 3.25 -10.61 4.35
CA GLU A 93 3.82 -11.90 3.95
C GLU A 93 2.99 -13.10 4.44
N ILE A 94 2.21 -12.90 5.51
CA ILE A 94 1.41 -13.94 6.17
C ILE A 94 -0.07 -13.82 5.77
N CYS A 95 -0.59 -12.60 5.68
CA CYS A 95 -1.98 -12.27 5.41
C CYS A 95 -2.13 -11.15 4.39
N PRO A 96 -1.85 -11.39 3.09
CA PRO A 96 -1.95 -10.38 2.04
C PRO A 96 -3.39 -9.91 1.78
N GLU A 97 -4.40 -10.68 2.19
CA GLU A 97 -5.81 -10.26 2.11
C GLU A 97 -6.21 -9.23 3.17
N ASP A 98 -5.57 -9.23 4.35
CA ASP A 98 -5.94 -8.36 5.49
C ASP A 98 -4.91 -7.24 5.76
N CYS A 99 -3.64 -7.51 5.48
CA CYS A 99 -2.53 -6.58 5.65
C CYS A 99 -2.04 -6.08 4.29
N ALA A 100 -2.00 -4.76 4.12
CA ALA A 100 -1.42 -4.15 2.93
C ALA A 100 0.11 -4.35 2.88
N PRO A 101 0.71 -4.43 1.68
CA PRO A 101 2.16 -4.52 1.53
C PRO A 101 2.88 -3.37 2.23
N PRO A 102 4.05 -3.63 2.84
CA PRO A 102 4.84 -2.59 3.49
C PRO A 102 5.38 -1.55 2.50
N ASN A 103 5.35 -1.86 1.21
CA ASN A 103 5.59 -0.90 0.15
C ASN A 103 4.22 -0.42 -0.38
N PRO A 104 3.83 0.84 -0.15
CA PRO A 104 2.50 1.33 -0.52
C PRO A 104 2.27 1.34 -2.04
N CYS A 105 3.35 1.29 -2.84
CA CYS A 105 3.27 1.40 -4.29
C CYS A 105 2.63 0.17 -4.96
N GLY A 106 1.79 0.41 -5.96
CA GLY A 106 1.25 -0.57 -6.91
C GLY A 106 -0.27 -0.58 -7.02
N ASN A 107 -0.99 0.33 -6.35
CA ASN A 107 -2.45 0.47 -6.44
C ASN A 107 -2.90 1.48 -7.53
N GLY A 108 -1.95 2.20 -8.14
CA GLY A 108 -2.19 3.18 -9.19
C GLY A 108 -2.71 4.53 -8.71
N VAL A 109 -2.65 4.81 -7.41
CA VAL A 109 -3.08 6.07 -6.77
C VAL A 109 -2.00 6.54 -5.81
N CYS A 110 -1.67 7.83 -5.83
CA CYS A 110 -0.66 8.40 -4.92
C CYS A 110 -1.24 8.61 -3.51
N ASP A 111 -0.99 7.67 -2.60
CA ASP A 111 -1.54 7.67 -1.23
C ASP A 111 -0.66 8.43 -0.22
N ALA A 112 -1.23 8.70 0.97
CA ALA A 112 -0.52 9.40 2.04
C ALA A 112 0.69 8.59 2.56
N GLY A 113 1.90 9.11 2.34
CA GLY A 113 3.16 8.44 2.68
C GLY A 113 3.92 7.94 1.44
N GLU A 114 3.31 8.03 0.26
CA GLU A 114 3.96 7.80 -1.01
C GLU A 114 4.59 9.07 -1.58
N SER A 115 5.55 8.90 -2.48
CA SER A 115 6.20 10.00 -3.18
C SER A 115 6.65 9.55 -4.55
N SER A 116 6.92 10.49 -5.45
CA SER A 116 7.51 10.18 -6.75
C SER A 116 8.90 9.55 -6.70
N GLN A 117 9.58 9.61 -5.55
CA GLN A 117 10.85 8.90 -5.34
C GLN A 117 10.67 7.47 -4.85
N THR A 118 9.65 7.22 -4.04
CA THR A 118 9.39 5.90 -3.44
C THR A 118 8.45 5.06 -4.30
N CYS A 119 7.46 5.68 -4.93
CA CYS A 119 6.38 5.09 -5.71
C CYS A 119 6.17 5.81 -7.05
N PRO A 120 7.16 5.81 -7.98
CA PRO A 120 7.09 6.58 -9.22
C PRO A 120 5.99 6.14 -10.21
N ASN A 121 5.48 4.91 -10.09
CA ASN A 121 4.40 4.42 -10.95
C ASN A 121 3.01 4.91 -10.48
N ASP A 122 2.85 5.13 -9.18
CA ASP A 122 1.59 5.49 -8.52
C ASP A 122 1.54 7.00 -8.27
N CYS A 123 2.69 7.58 -7.93
CA CYS A 123 2.98 9.00 -7.84
C CYS A 123 3.94 9.40 -8.98
N PRO A 124 3.48 9.50 -10.24
CA PRO A 124 4.35 9.97 -11.31
C PRO A 124 4.90 11.37 -10.98
N PRO A 125 6.14 11.68 -11.40
CA PRO A 125 6.84 12.92 -11.04
C PRO A 125 6.20 14.20 -11.58
N ASN A 126 5.03 14.12 -12.22
CA ASN A 126 4.27 15.27 -12.65
C ASN A 126 2.75 14.94 -12.60
N PRO A 127 2.05 15.27 -11.50
CA PRO A 127 0.60 15.00 -11.37
C PRO A 127 -0.29 15.89 -12.25
N CYS A 128 0.32 16.80 -13.03
CA CYS A 128 -0.38 17.71 -13.92
C CYS A 128 -1.20 17.03 -15.02
N GLY A 129 -2.37 17.62 -15.28
CA GLY A 129 -3.33 17.23 -16.31
C GLY A 129 -4.60 16.59 -15.76
N ASN A 130 -4.84 16.62 -14.43
CA ASN A 130 -6.09 16.17 -13.84
C ASN A 130 -7.14 17.30 -13.72
N GLY A 131 -6.71 18.55 -13.98
CA GLY A 131 -7.56 19.74 -13.96
C GLY A 131 -7.89 20.27 -12.56
N VAL A 132 -7.19 19.80 -11.52
CA VAL A 132 -7.36 20.23 -10.12
C VAL A 132 -5.98 20.50 -9.53
N CYS A 133 -5.80 21.69 -8.94
CA CYS A 133 -4.56 22.04 -8.26
C CYS A 133 -4.42 21.28 -6.93
N ASP A 134 -3.69 20.16 -6.94
CA ASP A 134 -3.54 19.24 -5.81
C ASP A 134 -2.42 19.65 -4.84
N ALA A 135 -2.41 19.03 -3.65
CA ALA A 135 -1.40 19.30 -2.63
C ALA A 135 0.01 18.90 -3.12
N GLY A 136 0.88 19.90 -3.29
CA GLY A 136 2.24 19.72 -3.84
C GLY A 136 2.40 20.26 -5.26
N GLU A 137 1.31 20.67 -5.89
CA GLU A 137 1.32 21.39 -7.15
C GLU A 137 1.43 22.91 -6.94
N SER A 138 1.95 23.60 -7.96
CA SER A 138 2.12 25.06 -7.94
C SER A 138 2.02 25.61 -9.35
N SER A 139 1.85 26.92 -9.50
CA SER A 139 1.87 27.56 -10.84
C SER A 139 3.19 27.40 -11.59
N GLN A 140 4.30 27.11 -10.90
CA GLN A 140 5.60 26.86 -11.54
C GLN A 140 5.80 25.41 -11.96
N THR A 141 5.28 24.47 -11.17
CA THR A 141 5.42 23.03 -11.44
C THR A 141 4.27 22.50 -12.30
N CYS A 142 3.10 23.12 -12.18
CA CYS A 142 1.84 22.65 -12.75
C CYS A 142 0.92 23.78 -13.25
N PRO A 143 1.38 24.62 -14.19
CA PRO A 143 0.61 25.79 -14.64
C PRO A 143 -0.72 25.45 -15.32
N GLN A 144 -0.90 24.22 -15.82
CA GLN A 144 -2.15 23.78 -16.45
C GLN A 144 -3.27 23.56 -15.42
N ASP A 145 -2.94 23.06 -14.22
CA ASP A 145 -3.92 22.72 -13.19
C ASP A 145 -3.94 23.75 -12.05
N CYS A 146 -2.81 24.43 -11.82
CA CYS A 146 -2.62 25.53 -10.88
C CYS A 146 -2.29 26.83 -11.60
N PRO A 147 -3.22 27.45 -12.35
CA PRO A 147 -2.94 28.72 -13.00
C PRO A 147 -2.58 29.81 -11.99
N ASP A 148 -1.61 30.65 -12.34
CA ASP A 148 -1.23 31.79 -11.51
C ASP A 148 -2.36 32.85 -11.58
N PRO A 149 -3.03 33.16 -10.46
CA PRO A 149 -4.17 34.07 -10.47
C PRO A 149 -3.79 35.49 -10.92
N LYS A 150 -2.53 35.91 -10.76
CA LYS A 150 -2.05 37.19 -11.30
C LYS A 150 -1.94 37.13 -12.81
N LEU A 151 -1.35 36.07 -13.36
CA LEU A 151 -1.20 35.94 -14.81
C LEU A 151 -2.57 35.88 -15.50
N GLU A 152 -3.51 35.12 -14.93
CA GLU A 152 -4.89 35.08 -15.43
C GLU A 152 -5.59 36.44 -15.35
N CYS A 153 -5.33 37.24 -14.32
CA CYS A 153 -5.88 38.60 -14.20
C CYS A 153 -5.38 39.49 -15.35
N LEU A 154 -4.08 39.41 -15.66
CA LEU A 154 -3.47 40.16 -16.77
C LEU A 154 -4.04 39.71 -18.12
N ASP A 155 -4.22 38.40 -18.34
CA ASP A 155 -4.85 37.88 -19.56
C ASP A 155 -6.28 38.41 -19.73
N HIS A 156 -7.05 38.48 -18.64
CA HIS A 156 -8.38 39.09 -18.67
C HIS A 156 -8.33 40.59 -18.98
N CYS A 157 -7.38 41.34 -18.41
CA CYS A 157 -7.18 42.75 -18.76
C CYS A 157 -6.91 42.92 -20.27
N ASP A 158 -6.11 42.05 -20.87
CA ASP A 158 -5.84 42.08 -22.32
C ASP A 158 -7.10 41.78 -23.15
N VAL A 159 -7.91 40.79 -22.74
CA VAL A 159 -9.19 40.49 -23.39
C VAL A 159 -10.14 41.69 -23.30
N TYR A 160 -10.25 42.33 -22.13
CA TYR A 160 -11.11 43.50 -21.93
C TYR A 160 -10.63 44.69 -22.76
N ASN A 161 -9.32 44.89 -22.88
CA ASN A 161 -8.76 45.92 -23.75
C ASN A 161 -9.01 45.63 -25.23
N PHE A 162 -8.92 44.37 -25.66
CA PHE A 162 -9.23 43.96 -27.02
C PHE A 162 -10.69 44.25 -27.39
N PHE A 163 -11.63 44.03 -26.48
CA PHE A 163 -13.03 44.40 -26.67
C PHE A 163 -13.32 45.90 -26.50
N MET A 164 -12.28 46.73 -26.34
CA MET A 164 -12.39 48.17 -26.11
C MET A 164 -13.26 48.52 -24.89
N CYS A 165 -13.24 47.67 -23.86
CA CYS A 165 -13.95 47.92 -22.60
C CYS A 165 -13.35 49.12 -21.84
N PHE A 166 -12.13 49.53 -22.19
CA PHE A 166 -11.42 50.64 -21.56
C PHE A 166 -11.38 51.90 -22.43
N ASN A 167 -11.46 53.05 -21.76
CA ASN A 167 -10.95 54.31 -22.32
C ASN A 167 -9.42 54.23 -22.49
N PRO A 168 -8.80 55.05 -23.37
CA PRO A 168 -7.35 55.09 -23.52
C PRO A 168 -6.64 55.25 -22.16
N GLY A 169 -5.80 54.27 -21.81
CA GLY A 169 -5.09 54.21 -20.52
C GLY A 169 -5.69 53.27 -19.47
N GLY A 170 -6.88 52.70 -19.69
CA GLY A 170 -7.50 51.78 -18.72
C GLY A 170 -6.81 50.43 -18.59
N LEU A 171 -6.09 49.96 -19.63
CA LEU A 171 -5.30 48.73 -19.55
C LEU A 171 -4.22 48.79 -18.46
N GLN A 172 -3.49 49.90 -18.36
CA GLN A 172 -2.44 50.04 -17.35
C GLN A 172 -3.03 50.08 -15.94
N ILE A 173 -4.19 50.71 -15.76
CA ILE A 173 -4.91 50.74 -14.48
C ILE A 173 -5.31 49.31 -14.07
N CYS A 174 -5.75 48.49 -15.03
CA CYS A 174 -6.06 47.07 -14.80
C CYS A 174 -4.84 46.29 -14.33
N TYR A 175 -3.69 46.48 -14.98
CA TYR A 175 -2.43 45.82 -14.59
C TYR A 175 -1.95 46.23 -13.20
N ASP A 176 -1.95 47.53 -12.92
CA ASP A 176 -1.54 48.04 -11.60
C ASP A 176 -2.48 47.48 -10.50
N ALA A 177 -3.77 47.30 -10.80
CA ALA A 177 -4.73 46.70 -9.89
C ALA A 177 -4.49 45.19 -9.68
N CYS A 178 -4.22 44.41 -10.74
CA CYS A 178 -3.83 43.00 -10.62
C CYS A 178 -2.54 42.82 -9.79
N GLU A 179 -1.58 43.74 -9.89
CA GLU A 179 -0.35 43.67 -9.10
C GLU A 179 -0.58 43.92 -7.60
N ALA A 180 -1.47 44.86 -7.28
CA ALA A 180 -1.81 45.27 -5.92
C ALA A 180 -2.84 44.36 -5.21
N ALA A 181 -3.60 43.58 -5.98
CA ALA A 181 -4.66 42.72 -5.47
C ALA A 181 -4.13 41.52 -4.67
N THR A 182 -4.94 41.06 -3.71
CA THR A 182 -4.70 39.81 -2.99
C THR A 182 -5.12 38.59 -3.81
N ASP A 183 -4.60 37.41 -3.51
CA ASP A 183 -5.01 36.17 -4.20
C ASP A 183 -6.53 35.89 -4.12
N ALA A 184 -7.18 36.31 -3.03
CA ALA A 184 -8.63 36.18 -2.90
C ALA A 184 -9.39 37.10 -3.87
N ASN A 185 -8.93 38.34 -4.01
CA ASN A 185 -9.45 39.34 -4.93
C ASN A 185 -9.24 38.93 -6.39
N LEU A 186 -8.03 38.47 -6.72
CA LEU A 186 -7.68 37.97 -8.05
C LEU A 186 -8.58 36.81 -8.47
N LYS A 187 -8.81 35.83 -7.59
CA LYS A 187 -9.72 34.71 -7.87
C LYS A 187 -11.14 35.18 -8.13
N GLN A 188 -11.65 36.15 -7.37
CA GLN A 188 -12.98 36.71 -7.58
C GLN A 188 -13.08 37.47 -8.90
N PHE A 189 -12.07 38.28 -9.23
CA PHE A 189 -11.96 38.96 -10.51
C PHE A 189 -11.93 37.96 -11.66
N ASN A 190 -11.06 36.93 -11.64
CA ASN A 190 -10.93 35.96 -12.74
C ASN A 190 -12.23 35.20 -12.98
N VAL A 191 -12.95 34.78 -11.92
CA VAL A 191 -14.26 34.11 -12.06
C VAL A 191 -15.27 35.05 -12.71
N CYS A 192 -15.35 36.29 -12.25
CA CYS A 192 -16.25 37.29 -12.81
C CYS A 192 -15.91 37.58 -14.28
N ALA A 193 -14.63 37.88 -14.55
CA ALA A 193 -14.13 38.29 -15.84
C ALA A 193 -14.25 37.19 -16.90
N ALA A 194 -14.10 35.92 -16.52
CA ALA A 194 -14.32 34.77 -17.39
C ALA A 194 -15.77 34.69 -17.89
N THR A 195 -16.74 34.95 -17.01
CA THR A 195 -18.17 34.94 -17.36
C THR A 195 -18.63 36.19 -18.11
N GLY A 196 -18.00 37.34 -17.84
CA GLY A 196 -18.36 38.65 -18.39
C GLY A 196 -17.54 39.13 -19.60
N SER A 197 -16.59 38.32 -20.10
CA SER A 197 -15.59 38.73 -21.11
C SER A 197 -16.18 39.26 -22.42
N THR A 198 -17.39 38.83 -22.81
CA THR A 198 -18.05 39.29 -24.05
C THR A 198 -18.92 40.54 -23.89
N SER A 199 -19.24 40.93 -22.65
CA SER A 199 -20.12 42.06 -22.34
C SER A 199 -19.43 43.23 -21.65
N CYS A 200 -18.11 43.17 -21.43
CA CYS A 200 -17.35 44.20 -20.71
C CYS A 200 -17.97 44.52 -19.34
N ASP A 201 -18.09 43.52 -18.46
CA ASP A 201 -18.63 43.77 -17.12
C ASP A 201 -17.61 44.51 -16.25
N LEU A 202 -17.72 45.83 -16.22
CA LEU A 202 -16.85 46.67 -15.40
C LEU A 202 -17.09 46.46 -13.90
N GLY A 203 -18.17 45.80 -13.48
CA GLY A 203 -18.42 45.44 -12.08
C GLY A 203 -17.42 44.41 -11.56
N CYS A 204 -16.76 43.65 -12.43
CA CYS A 204 -15.69 42.74 -12.01
C CYS A 204 -14.50 43.47 -11.37
N PHE A 205 -14.28 44.75 -11.71
CA PHE A 205 -13.22 45.55 -11.12
C PHE A 205 -13.44 45.88 -9.64
N ASP A 206 -14.67 45.76 -9.13
CA ASP A 206 -14.93 45.96 -7.71
C ASP A 206 -14.24 44.89 -6.83
N TYR A 207 -13.75 43.81 -7.44
CA TYR A 207 -12.97 42.76 -6.78
C TYR A 207 -11.46 43.04 -6.77
N LEU A 208 -10.94 44.00 -7.53
CA LEU A 208 -9.51 44.35 -7.59
C LEU A 208 -9.19 45.55 -6.71
#